data_AF-A0A239J2F9-F1
#
_entry.id   AF-A0A239J2F9-F1
#
_cell.length_a   1.000
_cell.length_b   1.000
_cell.length_c   1.000
_cell.angle_alpha   90.00
_cell.angle_beta   90.00
_cell.angle_gamma   90.00
#
_symmetry.space_group_name_H-M   'P 1'
#
loop_
_entity.id
_entity.type
_entity.pdbx_description
1 polymer ?
#
loop_
_entity_poly.entity_id
_entity_poly.type
_entity_poly.pdbx_seq_one_letter_code
_entity_poly.pdbx_strand_id
1 'polypeptide(L)'
;MGSQVYNSHPEWMAEWAEAEGLPKDLARLREHEKFRTAIREAVDRVNGQLSVIEKVRKFDFADEAFSIENEQMTPSMKIRRHILRDVYADKIAALYRG
;
A
#
# COMPACT_ATOMS: atom_id res chain seq x y z
N MET A 1 -19.56 -15.09 15.33
CA MET A 1 -19.64 -13.64 15.55
C MET A 1 -18.25 -13.18 15.96
N GLY A 2 -17.62 -12.29 15.20
CA GLY A 2 -16.23 -11.87 15.42
C GLY A 2 -15.30 -12.22 14.27
N SER A 3 -15.53 -11.62 13.10
CA SER A 3 -14.41 -11.28 12.23
C SER A 3 -14.44 -9.77 12.14
N GLN A 4 -13.75 -9.11 13.09
CA GLN A 4 -13.31 -7.76 12.84
C GLN A 4 -12.28 -7.88 11.71
N VAL A 5 -12.75 -7.63 10.50
CA VAL A 5 -11.87 -7.33 9.38
C VAL A 5 -11.25 -5.99 9.71
N TYR A 6 -10.15 -6.00 10.46
CA TYR A 6 -9.27 -4.86 10.65
C TYR A 6 -8.60 -4.61 9.29
N ASN A 7 -9.34 -3.99 8.36
CA ASN A 7 -8.76 -3.34 7.21
C ASN A 7 -8.26 -1.97 7.68
N SER A 8 -7.27 -1.94 8.57
CA SER A 8 -6.86 -0.76 9.34
C SER A 8 -6.08 0.28 8.55
N HIS A 9 -5.84 0.01 7.27
CA HIS A 9 -5.00 0.85 6.44
C HIS A 9 -5.66 2.17 5.97
N PRO A 10 -6.94 2.21 5.55
CA PRO A 10 -7.56 3.45 5.06
C PRO A 10 -7.82 4.46 6.19
N GLU A 11 -8.26 3.99 7.36
CA GLU A 11 -8.62 4.87 8.47
C GLU A 11 -7.40 5.62 9.01
N TRP A 12 -6.30 4.91 9.27
CA TRP A 12 -5.05 5.54 9.70
C TRP A 12 -4.52 6.56 8.67
N MET A 13 -4.61 6.24 7.37
CA MET A 13 -4.19 7.17 6.31
C MET A 13 -5.06 8.44 6.28
N ALA A 14 -6.36 8.31 6.50
CA ALA A 14 -7.28 9.43 6.53
C ALA A 14 -7.08 10.31 7.79
N GLU A 15 -6.82 9.69 8.94
CA GLU A 15 -6.49 10.39 10.19
C GLU A 15 -5.15 11.12 10.10
N TRP A 16 -4.12 10.46 9.54
CA TRP A 16 -2.83 11.08 9.29
C TRP A 16 -2.94 12.24 8.30
N ALA A 17 -3.69 12.05 7.20
CA ALA A 17 -3.91 13.12 6.23
C ALA A 17 -4.61 14.32 6.86
N GLU A 18 -5.61 14.12 7.71
CA GLU A 18 -6.27 15.19 8.45
C GLU A 18 -5.32 15.95 9.37
N ALA A 19 -4.51 15.24 10.15
CA ALA A 19 -3.51 15.84 11.04
C ALA A 19 -2.47 16.68 10.28
N GLU A 20 -2.12 16.26 9.06
CA GLU A 20 -1.14 16.94 8.21
C GLU A 20 -1.74 18.01 7.28
N GLY A 21 -3.07 18.20 7.31
CA GLY A 21 -3.81 19.15 6.48
C GLY A 21 -3.90 18.73 5.00
N LEU A 22 -3.85 17.43 4.71
CA LEU A 22 -3.86 16.84 3.38
C LEU A 22 -5.23 16.23 3.02
N PRO A 23 -5.51 15.98 1.72
CA PRO A 23 -6.73 15.31 1.29
C PRO A 23 -6.85 13.91 1.88
N LYS A 24 -8.04 13.57 2.40
CA LYS A 24 -8.39 12.21 2.86
C LYS A 24 -8.62 11.22 1.71
N ASP A 25 -8.80 11.75 0.49
CA ASP A 25 -8.95 10.93 -0.71
C ASP A 25 -7.62 10.26 -1.05
N LEU A 26 -7.57 8.93 -1.02
CA LEU A 26 -6.34 8.16 -1.23
C LEU A 26 -5.71 8.41 -2.61
N ALA A 27 -6.53 8.62 -3.64
CA ALA A 27 -6.05 8.85 -5.00
C ALA A 27 -5.29 10.18 -5.11
N ARG A 28 -5.71 11.21 -4.34
CA ARG A 28 -4.98 12.47 -4.21
C ARG A 28 -3.82 12.37 -3.22
N LEU A 29 -4.03 11.70 -2.09
CA LEU A 29 -3.03 11.57 -1.02
C LEU A 29 -1.73 10.91 -1.51
N ARG A 30 -1.83 9.86 -2.35
CA ARG A 30 -0.67 9.15 -2.92
C ARG A 30 0.21 9.99 -3.85
N GLU A 31 -0.33 11.09 -4.39
CA GLU A 31 0.39 12.03 -5.25
C GLU A 31 1.12 13.11 -4.44
N HIS A 32 0.73 13.33 -3.17
CA HIS A 32 1.39 14.29 -2.30
C HIS A 32 2.77 13.80 -1.85
N GLU A 33 3.80 14.59 -2.14
CA GLU A 33 5.19 14.30 -1.77
C GLU A 33 5.34 14.02 -0.26
N LYS A 34 4.67 14.81 0.58
CA LYS A 34 4.71 14.65 2.05
C LYS A 34 4.26 13.25 2.50
N PHE A 35 3.21 12.72 1.89
CA PHE A 35 2.73 11.37 2.18
C PHE A 35 3.70 10.31 1.66
N ARG A 36 4.20 10.47 0.43
CA ARG A 36 5.20 9.55 -0.13
C ARG A 36 6.48 9.51 0.71
N THR A 37 6.89 10.65 1.28
CA THR A 37 8.03 10.76 2.19
C THR A 37 7.75 10.03 3.51
N ALA A 38 6.60 10.27 4.15
CA ALA A 38 6.24 9.58 5.39
C ALA A 38 6.23 8.05 5.23
N ILE A 39 5.69 7.54 4.12
CA ILE A 39 5.72 6.11 3.79
C ILE A 39 7.15 5.64 3.53
N ARG A 40 7.97 6.42 2.84
CA ARG A 40 9.39 6.09 2.60
C ARG A 40 10.19 5.98 3.89
N GLU A 41 10.01 6.90 4.83
CA GLU A 41 10.67 6.85 6.14
C GLU A 41 10.23 5.61 6.95
N ALA A 42 8.94 5.27 6.90
CA ALA A 42 8.44 4.04 7.52
C ALA A 42 9.08 2.78 6.90
N VAL A 43 9.20 2.73 5.57
CA VAL A 43 9.88 1.64 4.85
C VAL A 43 11.37 1.60 5.18
N ASP A 44 12.04 2.74 5.24
CA ASP A 44 13.47 2.83 5.54
C ASP A 44 13.80 2.31 6.95
N ARG A 45 12.98 2.67 7.93
CA ARG A 45 13.08 2.15 9.30
C ARG A 45 13.03 0.63 9.36
N VAL A 46 12.12 0.01 8.60
CA VAL A 46 12.00 -1.46 8.52
C VAL A 46 13.18 -2.05 7.73
N ASN A 47 13.58 -1.43 6.62
CA ASN A 47 14.74 -1.83 5.84
C ASN A 47 16.04 -1.82 6.67
N GLY A 48 16.16 -0.95 7.67
CA GLY A 48 17.30 -0.92 8.60
C GLY A 48 17.48 -2.23 9.38
N GLN A 49 16.42 -3.04 9.51
CA GLN A 49 16.42 -4.32 10.22
C GLN A 49 16.56 -5.54 9.29
N LEU A 50 16.58 -5.33 7.97
CA LEU A 50 16.56 -6.38 6.96
C LEU A 50 17.91 -6.59 6.29
N SER A 51 18.20 -7.84 5.90
CA SER A 51 19.37 -8.15 5.09
C SER A 51 19.30 -7.47 3.73
N VAL A 52 20.44 -7.27 3.07
CA VAL A 52 20.52 -6.59 1.76
C VAL A 52 19.59 -7.21 0.70
N ILE A 53 19.37 -8.53 0.75
CA ILE A 53 18.49 -9.26 -0.18
C ILE A 53 16.99 -9.15 0.16
N GLU A 54 16.64 -8.75 1.38
CA GLU A 54 15.26 -8.63 1.87
C GLU A 54 14.73 -7.19 1.79
N LYS A 55 15.63 -6.20 1.62
CA LYS A 55 15.27 -4.78 1.58
C LYS A 55 14.33 -4.44 0.42
N VAL A 56 13.30 -3.66 0.73
CA VAL A 56 12.39 -3.06 -0.24
C VAL A 56 13.11 -1.89 -0.93
N ARG A 57 13.42 -2.04 -2.23
CA ARG A 57 14.16 -1.03 -3.00
C ARG A 57 13.27 0.03 -3.64
N LYS A 58 12.10 -0.38 -4.12
CA LYS A 58 11.11 0.48 -4.77
C LYS A 58 9.72 0.00 -4.37
N PHE A 59 8.79 0.94 -4.24
CA PHE A 59 7.39 0.68 -3.91
C PHE A 59 6.50 1.61 -4.72
N ASP A 60 5.25 1.21 -4.90
CA ASP A 60 4.20 2.04 -5.48
C ASP A 60 2.88 1.81 -4.73
N PHE A 61 1.91 2.68 -4.97
CA PHE A 61 0.60 2.63 -4.34
C PHE A 61 -0.41 1.89 -5.22
N ALA A 62 -1.20 1.02 -4.60
CA ALA A 62 -2.40 0.46 -5.19
C ALA A 62 -3.41 1.56 -5.53
N ASP A 63 -4.27 1.32 -6.52
CA ASP A 63 -5.32 2.27 -6.90
C ASP A 63 -6.50 2.22 -5.92
N GLU A 64 -6.71 1.07 -5.29
CA GLU A 64 -7.72 0.84 -4.26
C GLU A 64 -7.22 -0.21 -3.26
N ALA A 65 -7.92 -0.33 -2.12
CA ALA A 65 -7.61 -1.36 -1.14
C ALA A 65 -7.92 -2.76 -1.69
N PHE A 66 -7.09 -3.75 -1.36
CA PHE A 66 -7.37 -5.13 -1.73
C PHE A 66 -8.59 -5.63 -0.94
N SER A 67 -9.52 -6.28 -1.63
CA SER A 67 -10.74 -6.78 -1.00
C SER A 67 -11.20 -8.10 -1.62
N ILE A 68 -12.19 -8.72 -1.00
CA ILE A 68 -12.88 -9.88 -1.59
C ILE A 68 -13.75 -9.40 -2.77
N GLU A 69 -14.31 -8.19 -2.68
CA GLU A 69 -15.21 -7.59 -3.66
C GLU A 69 -14.51 -7.32 -5.00
N ASN A 70 -13.27 -6.84 -4.97
CA ASN A 70 -12.44 -6.65 -6.16
C ASN A 70 -11.62 -7.89 -6.54
N GLU A 71 -11.92 -9.04 -5.94
CA GLU A 71 -11.30 -10.33 -6.19
C GLU A 71 -9.77 -10.40 -5.94
N GLN A 72 -9.19 -9.39 -5.30
CA GLN A 72 -7.75 -9.35 -4.99
C GLN A 72 -7.42 -10.11 -3.70
N MET A 73 -8.45 -10.49 -2.92
CA MET A 73 -8.33 -11.33 -1.73
C MET A 73 -9.23 -12.57 -1.79
N THR A 74 -8.81 -13.65 -1.13
CA THR A 74 -9.68 -14.79 -0.86
C THR A 74 -10.70 -14.44 0.23
N PRO A 75 -11.81 -15.19 0.34
CA PRO A 75 -12.73 -15.06 1.47
C PRO A 75 -12.07 -15.23 2.85
N SER A 76 -10.92 -15.92 2.89
CA SER A 76 -10.05 -16.06 4.05
C SER A 76 -9.01 -14.93 4.22
N MET A 77 -9.21 -13.80 3.55
CA MET A 77 -8.38 -12.59 3.61
C MET A 77 -6.91 -12.79 3.19
N LYS A 78 -6.63 -13.75 2.28
CA LYS A 78 -5.31 -13.93 1.68
C LYS A 78 -5.22 -13.22 0.35
N ILE A 79 -4.11 -12.53 0.09
CA ILE A 79 -3.86 -11.88 -1.20
C ILE A 79 -3.79 -12.92 -2.33
N ARG A 80 -4.50 -12.66 -3.42
CA ARG A 80 -4.43 -13.42 -4.67
C ARG A 80 -3.36 -12.80 -5.59
N ARG A 81 -2.10 -13.23 -5.40
CA ARG A 81 -0.94 -12.66 -6.11
C ARG A 81 -1.06 -12.66 -7.63
N HIS A 82 -1.68 -13.67 -8.23
CA HIS A 82 -1.84 -13.75 -9.69
C HIS A 82 -2.79 -12.65 -10.21
N ILE A 83 -3.85 -12.34 -9.48
CA ILE A 83 -4.77 -11.24 -9.80
C ILE A 83 -4.05 -9.90 -9.65
N LEU A 84 -3.35 -9.68 -8.53
CA LEU A 84 -2.56 -8.45 -8.34
C LEU A 84 -1.51 -8.24 -9.44
N ARG A 85 -0.84 -9.31 -9.87
CA ARG A 85 0.15 -9.23 -10.94
C ARG A 85 -0.48 -8.82 -12.27
N ASP A 86 -1.71 -9.23 -12.53
CA ASP A 86 -2.45 -8.88 -13.73
C ASP A 86 -2.92 -7.42 -13.67
N VAL A 87 -3.62 -7.04 -12.60
CA VAL A 87 -4.16 -5.68 -12.38
C VAL A 87 -3.06 -4.63 -12.34
N TYR A 88 -1.92 -4.93 -11.71
CA TYR A 88 -0.82 -3.98 -11.51
C TYR A 88 0.40 -4.26 -12.39
N ALA A 89 0.24 -5.02 -13.48
CA ALA A 89 1.34 -5.43 -14.36
C ALA A 89 2.22 -4.25 -14.78
N ASP A 90 1.61 -3.15 -15.21
CA ASP A 90 2.32 -1.95 -15.66
C ASP A 90 3.09 -1.24 -14.56
N LYS A 91 2.50 -1.12 -13.36
CA LYS A 91 3.16 -0.50 -12.20
C LYS A 91 4.33 -1.36 -11.74
N ILE A 92 4.13 -2.67 -11.64
CA ILE A 92 5.20 -3.62 -11.30
C ILE A 92 6.32 -3.54 -12.33
N ALA A 93 6.01 -3.54 -13.62
CA ALA A 93 7.01 -3.39 -14.68
C ALA A 93 7.76 -2.05 -14.57
N ALA A 94 7.07 -0.95 -14.25
CA ALA A 94 7.69 0.36 -14.05
C ALA A 94 8.69 0.36 -12.88
N LEU A 95 8.43 -0.41 -11.81
CA LEU A 95 9.39 -0.57 -10.71
C LEU A 95 10.68 -1.27 -11.18
N TYR A 96 10.61 -2.18 -12.15
CA TYR A 96 11.80 -2.88 -12.66
C TYR A 96 12.53 -2.16 -13.81
N ARG A 97 11.91 -1.16 -14.46
CA ARG A 97 12.47 -0.47 -15.65
C ARG A 97 13.54 0.59 -15.37
N GLY A 98 14.16 0.62 -14.19
CA GLY A 98 15.26 1.52 -13.87
C GLY A 98 16.20 0.93 -12.85
#